data_AF-A0A0C4EGW2-F1
#
_entry.id   AF-A0A0C4EGW2-F1
#
_cell.length_a   1.000
_cell.length_b   1.000
_cell.length_c   1.000
_cell.angle_alpha   90.00
_cell.angle_beta   90.00
_cell.angle_gamma   90.00
#
_symmetry.space_group_name_H-M   'P 1'
#
loop_
_entity.id
_entity.type
_entity.pdbx_description
1 polymer ?
#
loop_
_entity_poly.entity_id
_entity_poly.type
_entity_poly.pdbx_seq_one_letter_code
_entity_poly.pdbx_strand_id
1 'polypeptide(L)'
;MAGRAPLVCLDEGMGSIRGVQDASGIGAEFADWAEVDDKDGDHVLRIPTVHIHGLRDPGLGLHRRLLNEYCAKGSARLIEWDGLHRIPIKGPDVEAVTAEILRLADDLGIDR
;
A
#
# COMPACT_ATOMS: atom_id res chain seq x y z
N MET A 1 6.23 14.36 7.52
CA MET A 1 5.86 13.87 6.18
C MET A 1 7.04 13.03 5.71
N ALA A 2 6.87 11.72 5.52
CA ALA A 2 7.95 10.89 5.02
C ALA A 2 8.27 11.32 3.57
N GLY A 3 9.55 11.37 3.21
CA GLY A 3 9.97 11.69 1.85
C GLY A 3 9.42 10.65 0.88
N ARG A 4 8.85 11.10 -0.24
CA ARG A 4 8.33 10.28 -1.34
C ARG A 4 9.30 10.27 -2.52
N ALA A 5 10.60 10.21 -2.22
CA ALA A 5 11.62 10.16 -3.27
C ALA A 5 11.41 8.87 -4.08
N PRO A 6 11.51 8.95 -5.41
CA PRO A 6 11.36 7.79 -6.28
C PRO A 6 12.48 6.79 -6.01
N LEU A 7 12.25 5.54 -6.35
CA LEU A 7 13.36 4.59 -6.52
C LEU A 7 14.17 5.01 -7.74
N VAL A 8 15.49 5.00 -7.62
CA VAL A 8 16.43 5.36 -8.71
C VAL A 8 17.43 4.22 -8.88
N CYS A 9 17.71 3.84 -10.12
CA CYS A 9 18.81 2.94 -10.46
C CYS A 9 20.06 3.77 -10.78
N LEU A 10 21.17 3.48 -10.11
CA LEU A 10 22.47 4.12 -10.37
C LEU A 10 23.39 3.25 -11.24
N ASP A 11 22.96 2.03 -11.58
CA ASP A 11 23.70 1.14 -12.45
C ASP A 11 23.30 1.38 -13.91
N GLU A 12 24.19 2.01 -14.67
CA GLU A 12 23.99 2.31 -16.09
C GLU A 12 23.83 1.04 -16.95
N GLY A 13 24.30 -0.12 -16.47
CA GLY A 13 24.21 -1.40 -17.19
C GLY A 13 22.85 -2.10 -17.12
N MET A 14 21.97 -1.70 -16.19
CA MET A 14 20.65 -2.31 -16.02
C MET A 14 19.59 -1.81 -17.03
N GLY A 15 19.87 -0.70 -17.72
CA GLY A 15 18.89 -0.06 -18.61
C GLY A 15 17.66 0.49 -17.86
N SER A 16 16.56 0.71 -18.60
CA SER A 16 15.31 1.23 -18.01
C SER A 16 14.54 0.12 -17.28
N ILE A 17 14.23 0.35 -16.00
CA ILE A 17 13.46 -0.56 -15.16
C ILE A 17 12.09 0.07 -14.89
N ARG A 18 11.01 -0.68 -15.16
CA ARG A 18 9.64 -0.25 -14.88
C ARG A 18 9.49 0.12 -13.39
N GLY A 19 8.83 1.24 -13.11
CA GLY A 19 8.62 1.74 -11.75
C GLY A 19 9.86 2.32 -11.06
N VAL A 20 10.98 2.47 -11.77
CA VAL A 20 12.20 3.10 -11.26
C VAL A 20 12.47 4.36 -12.09
N GLN A 21 12.66 5.49 -11.40
CA GLN A 21 12.96 6.75 -12.05
C GLN A 21 14.41 6.78 -12.55
N ASP A 22 14.60 7.39 -13.72
CA ASP A 22 15.93 7.68 -14.25
C ASP A 22 16.70 8.62 -13.31
N ALA A 23 18.01 8.42 -13.18
CA ALA A 23 18.85 9.23 -12.29
C ALA A 23 18.89 10.72 -12.66
N SER A 24 18.58 11.07 -13.92
CA SER A 24 18.44 12.46 -14.38
C SER A 24 17.06 13.07 -14.11
N GLY A 25 16.09 12.25 -13.68
CA GLY A 25 14.72 12.69 -13.45
C GLY A 25 14.62 13.67 -12.28
N ILE A 26 13.91 14.78 -12.49
CA ILE A 26 13.68 15.81 -11.46
C ILE A 26 12.27 15.66 -10.90
N GLY A 27 12.15 15.55 -9.58
CA GLY A 27 10.87 15.54 -8.88
C GLY A 27 10.60 14.24 -8.12
N ALA A 28 9.44 14.19 -7.48
CA ALA A 28 8.99 13.08 -6.65
C ALA A 28 7.64 12.53 -7.13
N GLU A 29 7.25 12.84 -8.37
CA GLU A 29 6.03 12.32 -8.96
C GLU A 29 6.29 10.95 -9.56
N PHE A 30 5.44 10.00 -9.20
CA PHE A 30 5.43 8.68 -9.81
C PHE A 30 4.37 8.69 -10.90
N ALA A 31 4.75 8.39 -12.14
CA ALA A 31 3.86 8.41 -13.31
C ALA A 31 3.55 7.00 -13.84
N ASP A 32 4.38 6.01 -13.53
CA ASP A 32 4.29 4.63 -14.02
C ASP A 32 3.39 3.76 -13.12
N TRP A 33 2.19 4.28 -12.85
CA TRP A 33 1.18 3.51 -12.13
C TRP A 33 0.63 2.39 -13.01
N ALA A 34 0.15 1.33 -12.37
CA ALA A 34 -0.61 0.29 -13.07
C ALA A 34 -1.83 0.90 -13.76
N GLU A 35 -2.23 0.31 -14.89
CA GLU A 35 -3.51 0.65 -15.49
C GLU A 35 -4.64 0.18 -14.58
N VAL A 36 -5.70 1.00 -14.49
CA VAL A 36 -6.76 0.85 -13.48
C VAL A 36 -7.45 -0.53 -13.52
N ASP A 37 -7.36 -1.24 -14.65
CA ASP A 37 -8.06 -2.50 -14.91
C ASP A 37 -7.14 -3.73 -15.14
N ASP A 38 -5.82 -3.59 -14.99
CA ASP A 38 -4.89 -4.73 -15.07
C ASP A 38 -4.88 -5.54 -13.75
N LYS A 39 -6.03 -6.15 -13.44
CA LYS A 39 -6.24 -6.91 -12.18
C LYS A 39 -5.53 -8.26 -12.13
N ASP A 40 -4.98 -8.70 -13.25
CA ASP A 40 -4.29 -9.99 -13.37
C ASP A 40 -2.78 -9.85 -13.56
N GLY A 41 -2.26 -8.62 -13.65
CA GLY A 41 -0.83 -8.38 -13.80
C GLY A 41 0.03 -8.93 -12.65
N ASP A 42 1.31 -9.13 -12.95
CA ASP A 42 2.31 -9.63 -11.98
C ASP A 42 2.49 -8.71 -10.76
N HIS A 43 2.11 -7.45 -10.90
CA HIS A 43 2.17 -6.44 -9.85
C HIS A 43 1.05 -6.56 -8.80
N VAL A 44 0.03 -7.39 -9.05
CA VAL A 44 -1.15 -7.51 -8.18
C VAL A 44 -0.89 -8.47 -7.02
N LEU A 45 -1.00 -7.95 -5.79
CA LEU A 45 -0.91 -8.69 -4.55
C LEU A 45 -2.12 -9.61 -4.37
N ARG A 46 -1.84 -10.92 -4.37
CA ARG A 46 -2.84 -11.98 -4.15
C ARG A 46 -2.79 -12.54 -2.73
N ILE A 47 -1.81 -12.12 -1.94
CA ILE A 47 -1.73 -12.52 -0.53
C ILE A 47 -2.78 -11.78 0.29
N PRO A 48 -3.39 -12.44 1.28
CA PRO A 48 -4.31 -11.80 2.21
C PRO A 48 -3.64 -10.62 2.92
N THR A 49 -4.25 -9.43 2.81
CA THR A 49 -3.66 -8.17 3.30
C THR A 49 -4.69 -7.36 4.09
N VAL A 50 -4.26 -6.71 5.17
CA VAL A 50 -5.07 -5.73 5.92
C VAL A 50 -4.51 -4.33 5.68
N HIS A 51 -5.34 -3.45 5.11
CA HIS A 51 -5.04 -2.03 4.94
C HIS A 51 -5.63 -1.23 6.11
N ILE A 52 -4.85 -0.30 6.65
CA ILE A 52 -5.28 0.58 7.74
C ILE A 52 -5.11 2.03 7.27
N HIS A 53 -6.22 2.72 7.04
CA HIS A 53 -6.22 4.07 6.49
C HIS A 53 -6.65 5.11 7.54
N GLY A 54 -5.79 6.10 7.78
CA GLY A 54 -6.19 7.32 8.47
C GLY A 54 -6.98 8.23 7.54
N LEU A 55 -8.23 8.55 7.87
CA LEU A 55 -9.12 9.35 7.03
C LEU A 55 -8.64 10.80 6.81
N ARG A 56 -7.70 11.27 7.64
CA ARG A 56 -7.09 12.60 7.54
C ARG A 56 -5.65 12.56 7.04
N ASP A 57 -5.18 11.39 6.59
CA ASP A 57 -3.86 11.25 5.98
C ASP A 57 -3.82 12.01 4.64
N PRO A 58 -2.91 12.98 4.44
CA PRO A 58 -2.74 13.64 3.14
C PRO A 58 -2.44 12.68 1.99
N GLY A 59 -1.89 11.50 2.29
CA GLY A 59 -1.61 10.42 1.33
C GLY A 59 -2.77 9.45 1.08
N LEU A 60 -3.96 9.66 1.65
CA LEU A 60 -5.08 8.71 1.57
C LEU A 60 -5.45 8.32 0.13
N GLY A 61 -5.36 9.23 -0.83
CA GLY A 61 -5.58 8.92 -2.24
C GLY A 61 -4.63 7.86 -2.78
N LEU A 62 -3.35 7.90 -2.39
CA LEU A 62 -2.34 6.92 -2.78
C LEU A 62 -2.59 5.57 -2.10
N HIS A 63 -2.98 5.57 -0.83
CA HIS A 63 -3.33 4.34 -0.11
C HIS A 63 -4.53 3.63 -0.73
N ARG A 64 -5.56 4.39 -1.13
CA ARG A 64 -6.73 3.87 -1.86
C ARG A 64 -6.35 3.35 -3.24
N ARG A 65 -5.41 4.01 -3.93
CA ARG A 65 -4.88 3.53 -5.21
C ARG A 65 -4.16 2.19 -5.04
N LEU A 66 -3.29 2.07 -4.03
CA LEU A 66 -2.62 0.80 -3.71
C LEU A 66 -3.63 -0.32 -3.44
N LEU A 67 -4.64 -0.06 -2.60
CA LEU A 67 -5.71 -1.03 -2.32
C LEU A 67 -6.48 -1.44 -3.59
N ASN A 68 -6.86 -0.47 -4.43
CA ASN A 68 -7.76 -0.74 -5.55
C ASN A 68 -7.07 -1.28 -6.79
N GLU A 69 -5.84 -0.86 -7.07
CA GLU A 69 -5.10 -1.20 -8.30
C GLU A 69 -4.08 -2.32 -8.10
N TYR A 70 -3.55 -2.50 -6.88
CA TYR A 70 -2.46 -3.44 -6.63
C TYR A 70 -2.83 -4.62 -5.73
N CYS A 71 -4.12 -4.78 -5.39
CA CYS A 71 -4.59 -5.94 -4.64
C CYS A 71 -5.68 -6.69 -5.42
N ALA A 72 -5.60 -8.01 -5.44
CA ALA A 72 -6.60 -8.84 -6.08
C ALA A 72 -7.96 -8.68 -5.38
N LYS A 73 -9.05 -8.80 -6.16
CA LYS A 73 -10.40 -8.69 -5.60
C LYS A 73 -10.61 -9.76 -4.52
N GLY A 74 -10.93 -9.32 -3.31
CA GLY A 74 -11.17 -10.20 -2.17
C GLY A 74 -9.91 -10.65 -1.41
N SER A 75 -8.69 -10.26 -1.84
CA SER A 75 -7.47 -10.52 -1.06
C SER A 75 -7.21 -9.47 0.03
N ALA A 76 -7.80 -8.29 -0.09
CA ALA A 76 -7.58 -7.19 0.84
C ALA A 76 -8.80 -6.88 1.72
N ARG A 77 -8.53 -6.54 2.97
CA ARG A 77 -9.49 -5.99 3.95
C ARG A 77 -9.09 -4.56 4.29
N LEU A 78 -10.07 -3.72 4.63
CA LEU A 78 -9.85 -2.31 4.91
C LEU A 78 -10.42 -1.93 6.27
N ILE A 79 -9.62 -1.23 7.07
CA ILE A 79 -10.03 -0.53 8.28
C ILE A 79 -9.73 0.95 8.09
N GLU A 80 -10.72 1.80 8.33
CA GLU A 80 -10.56 3.25 8.31
C GLU A 80 -10.77 3.82 9.73
N TRP A 81 -9.98 4.82 10.10
CA TRP A 81 -10.10 5.51 11.40
C TRP A 81 -9.85 7.02 11.26
N ASP A 82 -10.35 7.83 12.19
CA ASP A 82 -10.17 9.29 12.18
C ASP A 82 -8.76 9.69 12.66
N GLY A 83 -7.76 9.42 11.81
CA GLY A 83 -6.35 9.62 12.08
C GLY A 83 -5.59 10.32 10.95
N LEU A 84 -4.46 10.93 11.31
CA LEU A 84 -3.46 11.47 10.37
C LEU A 84 -2.53 10.33 9.88
N HIS A 85 -1.42 10.70 9.21
CA HIS A 85 -0.35 9.79 8.78
C HIS A 85 0.45 9.20 9.96
N ARG A 86 -0.17 8.29 10.71
CA ARG A 86 0.40 7.61 11.89
C ARG A 86 -0.37 6.32 12.20
N ILE A 87 0.20 5.48 13.05
CA ILE A 87 -0.50 4.32 13.59
C ILE A 87 -1.59 4.73 14.61
N PRO A 88 -2.70 3.97 14.69
CA PRO A 88 -3.67 4.01 15.79
C PRO A 88 -3.00 3.91 17.16
N ILE A 89 -3.42 4.76 18.11
CA ILE A 89 -2.93 4.72 19.50
C ILE A 89 -4.04 4.83 20.55
N LYS A 90 -5.26 5.20 20.15
CA LYS A 90 -6.39 5.23 21.08
C LYS A 90 -6.92 3.80 21.20
N GLY A 91 -7.29 3.40 22.42
CA GLY A 91 -7.76 2.05 22.73
C GLY A 91 -8.75 1.48 21.71
N PRO A 92 -9.86 2.16 21.39
CA PRO A 92 -10.85 1.65 20.43
C PRO A 92 -10.30 1.43 19.02
N ASP A 93 -9.46 2.34 18.53
CA ASP A 93 -8.88 2.23 17.18
C ASP A 93 -7.82 1.12 17.12
N VAL A 94 -7.03 0.98 18.19
CA VAL A 94 -6.06 -0.13 18.35
C VAL A 94 -6.79 -1.46 18.39
N GLU A 95 -7.87 -1.56 19.17
CA GLU A 95 -8.68 -2.77 19.30
C GLU A 95 -9.33 -3.17 17.97
N ALA A 96 -9.89 -2.21 17.23
CA ALA A 96 -10.45 -2.48 15.90
C ALA A 96 -9.40 -3.06 14.94
N VAL A 97 -8.19 -2.50 14.95
CA VAL A 97 -7.07 -2.95 14.10
C VAL A 97 -6.57 -4.32 14.50
N THR A 98 -6.28 -4.54 15.79
CA THR A 98 -5.76 -5.83 16.26
C THR A 98 -6.79 -6.94 16.09
N ALA A 99 -8.08 -6.64 16.31
CA ALA A 99 -9.15 -7.60 16.09
C ALA A 99 -9.22 -8.06 14.63
N GLU A 100 -9.01 -7.18 13.65
CA GLU A 100 -9.00 -7.58 12.24
C GLU A 100 -7.76 -8.38 11.86
N ILE A 101 -6.59 -8.03 12.39
CA ILE A 101 -5.35 -8.80 12.20
C ILE A 101 -5.54 -10.23 12.74
N LEU A 102 -6.11 -10.35 13.95
CA LEU A 102 -6.38 -11.64 14.58
C LEU A 102 -7.46 -12.44 13.83
N ARG A 103 -8.51 -11.79 13.33
CA ARG A 103 -9.51 -12.44 12.46
C ARG A 103 -8.88 -12.98 11.19
N LEU A 104 -8.02 -12.19 10.53
CA LEU A 104 -7.33 -12.67 9.33
C LEU A 104 -6.41 -13.86 9.66
N ALA A 105 -5.69 -13.84 10.78
CA ALA A 105 -4.88 -14.97 11.21
C ALA A 105 -5.71 -16.24 11.43
N ASP A 106 -6.87 -16.11 12.09
CA ASP A 106 -7.81 -17.23 12.29
C ASP A 106 -8.32 -17.79 10.95
N ASP A 107 -8.71 -16.91 10.01
CA ASP A 107 -9.18 -17.31 8.68
C ASP A 107 -8.09 -18.03 7.85
N LEU A 108 -6.81 -17.79 8.17
CA LEU A 108 -5.65 -18.46 7.57
C LEU A 108 -5.20 -19.71 8.32
N GLY A 109 -5.83 -20.04 9.45
CA GLY A 109 -5.45 -21.18 10.28
C GLY A 109 -4.08 -21.02 10.95
N ILE A 110 -3.68 -19.79 11.27
CA ILE A 110 -2.44 -19.52 12.00
C ILE A 110 -2.71 -19.65 13.50
N ASP A 111 -2.09 -20.64 14.15
CA ASP A 111 -2.20 -20.85 15.59
C ASP A 111 -1.59 -19.68 16.39
N ARG A 112 -2.21 -19.38 17.53
CA ARG A 112 -1.84 -18.27 18.43
C ARG A 112 -0.75 -18.63 19.42
#